data_AF-A0A7K0HST0-F1
#
_entry.id   AF-A0A7K0HST0-F1
#
_cell.length_a   1.000
_cell.length_b   1.000
_cell.length_c   1.000
_cell.angle_alpha   90.00
_cell.angle_beta   90.00
_cell.angle_gamma   90.00
#
_symmetry.space_group_name_H-M   'P 1'
#
loop_
_entity.id
_entity.type
_entity.pdbx_description
1 polymer ?
#
loop_
_entity_poly.entity_id
_entity_poly.type
_entity_poly.pdbx_seq_one_letter_code
_entity_poly.pdbx_strand_id
1 'polypeptide(L)' 'MDKINAVITGVGGYVPEDVLTNEDISKLVDTTDEWIMTRVGIKERRILKGEGMGTSY' A
#
# COMPACT_ATOMS: atom_id res chain seq x y z
N MET A 1 18.94 35.78 17.55
CA MET A 1 18.63 35.28 16.20
C MET A 1 17.99 33.92 16.39
N ASP A 2 16.71 33.78 16.05
CA ASP A 2 16.01 32.50 16.20
C ASP A 2 16.56 31.49 15.19
N LYS A 3 16.77 30.27 15.67
CA LYS A 3 17.38 29.19 14.90
C LYS A 3 16.36 28.64 13.91
N ILE A 4 16.62 28.77 12.61
CA ILE A 4 15.75 28.21 11.56
C ILE A 4 16.00 26.70 11.49
N ASN A 5 14.93 25.91 11.63
CA ASN A 5 14.95 24.46 11.47
C ASN A 5 14.15 24.06 10.23
N ALA A 6 14.57 22.99 9.55
CA ALA A 6 13.75 22.37 8.51
C ALA A 6 12.48 21.79 9.15
N VAL A 7 11.34 22.01 8.50
CA VAL A 7 10.03 21.47 8.92
C VAL A 7 9.30 20.90 7.72
N ILE A 8 8.49 19.87 7.94
CA ILE A 8 7.60 19.34 6.90
C ILE A 8 6.47 20.35 6.71
N THR A 9 6.44 21.02 5.57
CA THR A 9 5.42 22.03 5.24
C THR A 9 4.19 21.47 4.53
N GLY A 10 4.26 20.21 4.07
CA GLY A 10 3.14 19.52 3.43
C GLY A 10 3.42 18.05 3.18
N VAL A 11 2.34 17.27 3.03
CA VAL A 11 2.35 15.85 2.66
C VAL A 11 1.28 15.64 1.60
N GLY A 12 1.59 14.87 0.57
CA GLY A 12 0.66 14.47 -0.48
C GLY A 12 0.78 12.97 -0.73
N GLY A 13 -0.31 12.35 -1.18
CA GLY A 13 -0.35 10.94 -1.52
C GLY A 13 -1.44 10.65 -2.54
N TYR A 14 -1.20 9.64 -3.36
CA TYR A 14 -2.16 9.07 -4.28
C TYR A 14 -2.30 7.57 -3.98
N VAL A 15 -3.53 7.08 -4.06
CA VAL A 15 -3.86 5.68 -3.80
C VAL A 15 -4.71 5.17 -4.96
N PRO A 16 -4.29 4.09 -5.65
CA PRO A 16 -5.09 3.48 -6.71
C PRO A 16 -6.47 3.03 -6.22
N GLU A 17 -7.46 3.04 -7.11
CA GLU A 17 -8.83 2.66 -6.77
C GLU A 17 -8.95 1.15 -6.51
N ASP A 18 -8.25 0.32 -7.30
CA ASP A 18 -8.39 -1.13 -7.23
C ASP A 18 -7.82 -1.72 -5.94
N VAL A 19 -8.65 -2.56 -5.30
CA VAL A 19 -8.32 -3.28 -4.08
C VAL A 19 -7.95 -4.70 -4.40
N LEU A 20 -6.83 -5.16 -3.84
CA LEU A 20 -6.46 -6.56 -3.76
C LEU A 20 -6.52 -7.03 -2.31
N THR A 21 -7.50 -7.85 -2.00
CA THR A 21 -7.74 -8.36 -0.65
C THR A 21 -6.82 -9.56 -0.36
N ASN A 22 -6.68 -9.91 0.92
CA ASN A 22 -5.98 -11.14 1.29
C ASN A 22 -6.68 -12.40 0.76
N GLU A 23 -8.02 -12.40 0.66
CA GLU A 23 -8.78 -13.49 0.05
C GLU A 23 -8.48 -13.64 -1.44
N ASP A 24 -8.16 -12.56 -2.13
CA ASP A 24 -7.73 -12.65 -3.52
C ASP A 24 -6.31 -13.19 -3.65
N ILE A 25 -5.42 -12.84 -2.72
CA ILE A 25 -4.05 -13.39 -2.67
C ILE A 25 -4.06 -14.89 -2.36
N SER A 26 -4.93 -15.36 -1.46
CA SER A 26 -5.01 -16.80 -1.13
C SER A 26 -5.46 -17.67 -2.31
N LYS A 27 -6.07 -17.06 -3.34
CA LYS A 27 -6.39 -17.75 -4.60
C LYS A 27 -5.19 -17.86 -5.55
N LEU A 28 -4.15 -17.05 -5.34
CA LEU A 28 -2.96 -16.97 -6.20
C LEU A 28 -1.77 -17.74 -5.63
N VAL A 29 -1.65 -17.80 -4.30
CA VAL A 29 -0.56 -18.46 -3.58
C VAL A 29 -1.10 -19.20 -2.35
N ASP A 30 -0.35 -20.19 -1.87
CA ASP A 30 -0.72 -20.97 -0.67
C ASP A 30 -0.54 -20.12 0.60
N THR A 31 -1.59 -19.39 0.98
CA THR A 31 -1.63 -18.52 2.16
C THR A 31 -3.07 -18.30 2.62
N THR A 32 -3.24 -17.63 3.77
CA THR A 32 -4.56 -17.32 4.35
C THR A 32 -4.60 -15.89 4.89
N ASP A 33 -5.80 -15.31 5.00
CA ASP A 33 -6.00 -14.01 5.64
C ASP A 33 -5.43 -14.00 7.08
N GLU A 34 -5.71 -15.03 7.87
CA GLU A 34 -5.19 -15.19 9.23
C GLU A 34 -3.66 -15.14 9.25
N TRP A 35 -2.99 -15.94 8.39
CA TRP A 35 -1.54 -15.96 8.34
C TRP A 35 -0.96 -14.58 7.97
N ILE A 36 -1.52 -13.92 6.94
CA ILE A 36 -1.07 -12.60 6.49
C ILE A 36 -1.29 -11.56 7.60
N MET A 37 -2.44 -11.59 8.27
CA MET A 37 -2.77 -10.66 9.34
C MET A 37 -1.91 -10.87 10.58
N THR A 38 -1.71 -12.10 11.05
CA THR A 38 -0.91 -12.37 12.24
C THR A 38 0.57 -12.06 12.01
N ARG A 39 1.11 -12.32 10.82
CA ARG A 39 2.54 -12.19 10.54
C ARG A 39 2.94 -10.83 9.98
N VAL A 40 2.09 -10.19 9.19
CA VAL A 40 2.40 -8.95 8.46
C VAL A 40 1.45 -7.81 8.81
N GLY A 41 0.23 -8.11 9.25
CA GLY A 41 -0.75 -7.09 9.67
C GLY A 41 -1.47 -6.38 8.51
N ILE A 42 -1.39 -6.92 7.29
CA ILE A 42 -2.02 -6.31 6.11
C ILE A 42 -3.36 -7.01 5.83
N LYS A 43 -4.46 -6.25 5.68
CA LYS A 43 -5.77 -6.77 5.24
C LYS A 43 -6.00 -6.66 3.73
N GLU A 44 -5.58 -5.54 3.16
CA GLU A 44 -5.76 -5.23 1.75
C GLU A 44 -4.58 -4.39 1.27
N ARG A 45 -4.36 -4.40 -0.05
CA ARG A 45 -3.50 -3.42 -0.71
C ARG A 45 -4.16 -2.86 -1.95
N ARG A 46 -3.59 -1.77 -2.43
CA ARG A 46 -4.05 -1.05 -3.61
C ARG A 46 -3.10 -1.36 -4.75
N ILE A 47 -3.67 -1.73 -5.89
CA ILE A 47 -2.91 -2.09 -7.09
C ILE A 47 -3.36 -1.20 -8.24
N LEU A 48 -2.48 -0.88 -9.18
CA LEU A 48 -2.92 -0.31 -10.45
C LEU A 48 -3.28 -1.44 -11.40
N LYS A 49 -4.38 -1.29 -12.13
CA LYS A 49 -4.70 -2.15 -13.28
C LYS A 49 -4.22 -1.49 -14.57
N GLY A 50 -3.51 -2.27 -15.39
CA GLY A 50 -2.96 -1.83 -16.68
C GLY A 50 -1.54 -2.36 -16.86
N GLU A 51 -1.23 -2.87 -18.06
CA GLU A 51 0.12 -3.33 -18.37
C GLU A 51 1.10 -2.15 -18.32
N GLY A 52 2.24 -2.35 -17.66
CA GLY A 52 3.32 -1.37 -17.61
C GLY A 52 3.06 -0.12 -16.74
N MET A 53 2.00 -0.12 -15.92
CA MET A 53 1.69 1.03 -15.06
C MET A 53 2.35 0.91 -13.67
N GLY A 54 3.04 1.98 -13.24
CA GLY A 54 3.57 2.17 -11.88
C GLY A 54 2.79 3.26 -11.13
N THR A 55 2.79 3.21 -9.80
CA THR A 55 2.13 4.21 -8.94
C THR A 55 2.94 5.50 -8.76
N SER A 56 4.18 5.53 -9.24
CA SER A 56 5.00 6.73 -9.34
C SER A 56 5.17 7.15 -10.80
N TYR A 57 5.34 8.46 -11.01
CA TYR A 57 5.92 8.99 -12.23
C TYR A 57 7.38 8.54 -12.39
#